data_AF-A0A3N1H8U8-F1
#
_entry.id   AF-A0A3N1H8U8-F1
#
_cell.length_a   1.000
_cell.length_b   1.000
_cell.length_c   1.000
_cell.angle_alpha   90.00
_cell.angle_beta   90.00
_cell.angle_gamma   90.00
#
_symmetry.space_group_name_H-M   'P 1'
#
loop_
_entity.id
_entity.type
_entity.pdbx_description
1 polymer ?
#
loop_
_entity_poly.entity_id
_entity_poly.type
_entity_poly.pdbx_seq_one_letter_code
_entity_poly.pdbx_strand_id
1 'polypeptide(L)'
;MAGRPAGPADSGPLASWRALPRERRFFITVGVVLLLLFIIGIANLGGGEVTPRALTAAETTTTPTTTTTTTSSRTTTTTTTPPPVQVAEVVDERTITLSGGGRVLLTGLAQPGECWSAAAVDFLRTALAGKDLRVVGATVLLPDGVDLAVHAVSNGMARAGQAASAALISAQDAAKAAGLGLWGAPCAGADTVAPPPPPPPPPAPAPTYDPPPPAPRPEQPASAYYANCDAVRAAGAAPLYAGQPGYRAALDRDKDGVACE
;
A
#
# COMPACT_ATOMS: atom_id res chain seq x y z
N MET A 1 -13.04 43.28 -59.99
CA MET A 1 -13.36 42.84 -58.61
C MET A 1 -13.80 41.39 -58.69
N ALA A 2 -12.86 40.45 -58.55
CA ALA A 2 -13.13 39.02 -58.62
C ALA A 2 -12.89 38.42 -57.23
N GLY A 3 -13.95 37.86 -56.63
CA GLY A 3 -13.89 37.19 -55.33
C GLY A 3 -13.10 35.88 -55.43
N ARG A 4 -12.09 35.73 -54.57
CA ARG A 4 -11.39 34.45 -54.35
C ARG A 4 -12.22 33.61 -53.38
N PRO A 5 -12.44 32.31 -53.63
CA PRO A 5 -13.00 31.42 -52.62
C PRO A 5 -11.95 31.13 -51.53
N ALA A 6 -12.38 31.14 -50.28
CA ALA A 6 -11.58 30.74 -49.12
C ALA A 6 -11.23 29.25 -49.21
N GLY A 7 -9.93 28.93 -49.21
CA GLY A 7 -9.43 27.57 -49.13
C GLY A 7 -9.59 26.95 -47.74
N PRO A 8 -9.51 25.61 -47.63
CA PRO A 8 -9.71 24.88 -46.38
C PRO A 8 -8.65 25.24 -45.34
N ALA A 9 -9.10 25.46 -44.11
CA ALA A 9 -8.27 25.79 -42.97
C ALA A 9 -7.18 24.74 -42.70
N ASP A 10 -5.98 25.26 -42.49
CA ASP A 10 -4.78 24.57 -41.99
C ASP A 10 -5.09 23.61 -40.84
N SER A 11 -5.06 22.31 -41.14
CA SER A 11 -5.05 21.23 -40.16
C SER A 11 -3.61 20.90 -39.79
N GLY A 12 -2.94 21.83 -39.11
CA GLY A 12 -1.59 21.62 -38.58
C GLY A 12 -1.60 20.96 -37.18
N PRO A 13 -0.60 20.13 -36.83
CA PRO A 13 -0.51 19.38 -35.56
C PRO A 13 -0.31 20.26 -34.31
N LEU A 14 -0.33 21.59 -34.47
CA LEU A 14 -0.22 22.57 -33.39
C LEU A 14 -1.59 23.06 -32.87
N ALA A 15 -2.69 22.79 -33.60
CA ALA A 15 -4.04 23.19 -33.16
C ALA A 15 -4.61 22.31 -32.04
N SER A 16 -4.12 21.07 -31.88
CA SER A 16 -4.62 20.12 -30.88
C SER A 16 -4.19 20.42 -29.44
N TRP A 17 -3.11 21.18 -29.24
CA TRP A 17 -2.56 21.47 -27.91
C TRP A 17 -3.40 22.47 -27.11
N ARG A 18 -4.23 23.27 -27.79
CA ARG A 18 -5.09 24.28 -27.16
C ARG A 18 -6.43 23.74 -26.67
N ALA A 19 -6.74 22.46 -26.89
CA ALA A 19 -7.99 21.84 -26.45
C ALA A 19 -7.89 21.04 -25.13
N LEU A 20 -6.68 20.80 -24.60
CA LEU A 20 -6.51 20.02 -23.37
C LEU A 20 -6.80 20.84 -22.09
N PRO A 21 -7.44 20.27 -21.06
CA PRO A 21 -7.68 20.95 -19.78
C PRO A 21 -6.35 21.38 -19.12
N ARG A 22 -6.35 22.53 -18.46
CA ARG A 22 -5.14 23.18 -17.88
C ARG A 22 -4.30 22.24 -17.02
N GLU A 23 -4.94 21.33 -16.28
CA GLU A 23 -4.29 20.35 -15.41
C GLU A 23 -3.43 19.37 -16.22
N ARG A 24 -3.94 18.82 -17.33
CA ARG A 24 -3.17 17.91 -18.19
C ARG A 24 -1.99 18.60 -18.87
N ARG A 25 -2.10 19.89 -19.18
CA ARG A 25 -0.97 20.67 -19.71
C ARG A 25 0.12 20.86 -18.67
N PHE A 26 -0.25 21.06 -17.41
CA PHE A 26 0.72 21.17 -16.32
C PHE A 26 1.49 19.86 -16.14
N PHE A 27 0.81 18.71 -16.07
CA PHE A 27 1.45 17.42 -15.90
C PHE A 27 2.38 17.03 -17.07
N ILE A 28 2.01 17.33 -18.31
CA ILE A 28 2.86 17.04 -19.48
C ILE A 28 4.12 17.92 -19.48
N THR A 29 3.98 19.21 -19.18
CA THR A 29 5.15 20.12 -19.13
C THR A 29 6.11 19.74 -17.99
N VAL A 30 5.58 19.41 -16.81
CA VAL A 30 6.39 18.96 -15.67
C VAL A 30 7.07 17.62 -15.95
N GLY A 31 6.39 16.69 -16.63
CA GLY A 31 6.95 15.40 -17.03
C GLY A 31 8.11 15.53 -18.02
N VAL A 32 8.00 16.41 -19.02
CA VAL A 32 9.07 16.65 -20.00
C VAL A 32 10.29 17.32 -19.35
N VAL A 33 10.09 18.25 -18.41
CA VAL A 33 11.18 18.89 -17.66
C VAL A 33 11.88 17.89 -16.73
N LEU A 34 11.14 17.03 -16.03
CA LEU A 34 11.72 15.97 -15.20
C LEU A 34 12.50 14.94 -16.02
N LEU A 35 12.01 14.57 -17.21
CA LEU A 35 12.71 13.68 -18.13
C LEU A 35 14.04 14.30 -18.62
N LEU A 36 14.03 15.59 -18.98
CA LEU A 36 15.24 16.31 -19.40
C LEU A 36 16.25 16.45 -18.26
N LEU A 37 15.80 16.71 -17.03
CA LEU A 37 16.68 16.77 -15.86
C LEU A 37 17.26 15.39 -15.50
N PHE A 38 16.50 14.32 -15.71
CA PHE A 38 16.99 12.95 -15.52
C PHE A 38 18.08 12.59 -16.55
N ILE A 39 17.91 12.97 -17.83
CA ILE A 39 18.93 12.74 -18.86
C ILE A 39 20.21 13.54 -18.58
N ILE A 40 20.10 14.79 -18.10
CA ILE A 40 21.28 15.61 -17.74
C ILE A 40 21.96 15.08 -16.47
N GLY A 41 21.22 14.46 -15.54
CA GLY A 41 21.75 13.89 -14.30
C GLY A 41 22.62 12.63 -14.50
N ILE A 42 22.39 11.84 -15.55
CA ILE A 42 23.17 10.63 -15.85
C ILE A 42 24.57 10.98 -16.42
N ALA A 43 24.74 12.18 -16.98
CA ALA A 43 26.00 12.60 -17.60
C ALA A 43 27.07 13.12 -16.61
N ASN A 44 26.77 13.25 -15.31
CA ASN A 44 27.71 13.78 -14.31
C ASN A 44 28.28 12.76 -13.32
N LEU A 45 28.11 11.46 -13.54
CA LEU A 45 28.68 10.38 -12.70
C LEU A 45 29.50 9.41 -13.55
N GLY A 46 30.74 9.78 -13.89
CA GLY A 46 31.66 8.84 -14.52
C GLY A 46 32.90 9.46 -15.13
N GLY A 47 33.82 9.94 -14.30
CA GLY A 47 35.14 10.44 -14.75
C GLY A 47 36.23 10.17 -13.72
N GLY A 48 36.39 8.91 -13.31
CA GLY A 48 37.54 8.46 -12.52
C GLY A 48 38.58 7.86 -13.45
N GLU A 49 39.49 8.69 -13.97
CA GLU A 49 40.65 8.23 -14.74
C GLU A 49 41.67 7.56 -13.81
N VAL A 50 41.85 6.25 -13.96
CA VAL A 50 42.97 5.53 -13.36
C VAL A 50 44.18 5.70 -14.27
N THR A 51 45.09 6.58 -13.86
CA THR A 51 46.41 6.78 -14.45
C THR A 51 47.29 5.53 -14.24
N PRO A 52 47.79 4.84 -15.28
CA PRO A 52 48.90 3.93 -15.11
C PRO A 52 50.21 4.73 -15.07
N ARG A 53 50.87 4.65 -13.92
CA ARG A 53 52.21 5.17 -13.65
C ARG A 53 53.22 4.50 -14.59
N ALA A 54 53.73 5.27 -15.55
CA ALA A 54 54.88 4.88 -16.36
C ALA A 54 56.13 4.81 -15.46
N LEU A 55 56.77 3.64 -15.43
CA LEU A 55 58.13 3.44 -14.95
C LEU A 55 59.04 3.26 -16.18
N THR A 56 59.70 4.34 -16.57
CA THR A 56 61.05 4.36 -17.16
C THR A 56 62.03 3.75 -16.14
N ALA A 57 63.13 3.08 -16.47
CA ALA A 57 63.87 2.77 -17.68
C ALA A 57 64.87 1.63 -17.32
N ALA A 58 65.43 0.91 -18.31
CA ALA A 58 66.86 0.58 -18.36
C ALA A 58 67.22 -0.15 -19.66
N GLU A 59 68.35 0.29 -20.21
CA GLU A 59 68.98 -0.04 -21.47
C GLU A 59 69.61 -1.46 -21.56
N THR A 60 69.67 -1.93 -22.83
CA THR A 60 70.81 -2.57 -23.54
C THR A 60 71.59 -3.71 -22.87
N THR A 61 71.66 -4.88 -23.54
CA THR A 61 72.90 -5.58 -23.98
C THR A 61 72.60 -6.92 -24.71
N THR A 62 72.84 -6.93 -26.02
CA THR A 62 73.58 -7.90 -26.87
C THR A 62 73.75 -9.39 -26.47
N THR A 63 73.08 -10.30 -27.23
CA THR A 63 73.43 -11.68 -27.76
C THR A 63 74.04 -12.79 -26.84
N PRO A 64 74.10 -14.10 -27.20
CA PRO A 64 73.41 -14.91 -28.23
C PRO A 64 72.75 -16.23 -27.72
N THR A 65 71.92 -16.81 -28.58
CA THR A 65 71.59 -18.24 -28.80
C THR A 65 71.77 -19.26 -27.66
N THR A 66 70.66 -19.87 -27.22
CA THR A 66 70.58 -21.32 -26.97
C THR A 66 69.15 -21.80 -27.25
N THR A 67 68.98 -22.55 -28.34
CA THR A 67 67.76 -23.26 -28.70
C THR A 67 67.48 -24.33 -27.65
N THR A 68 66.47 -24.11 -26.80
CA THR A 68 65.91 -25.15 -25.94
C THR A 68 64.49 -25.42 -26.42
N THR A 69 64.30 -26.56 -27.07
CA THR A 69 63.00 -27.05 -27.51
C THR A 69 62.21 -27.49 -26.28
N THR A 70 61.52 -26.56 -25.64
CA THR A 70 60.53 -26.88 -24.61
C THR A 70 59.20 -27.12 -25.32
N THR A 71 58.81 -28.39 -25.42
CA THR A 71 57.48 -28.82 -25.83
C THR A 71 56.45 -28.18 -24.90
N SER A 72 55.89 -27.06 -25.37
CA SER A 72 54.79 -26.36 -24.71
C SER A 72 53.51 -27.11 -25.06
N SER A 73 53.09 -28.01 -24.17
CA SER A 73 51.75 -28.60 -24.22
C SER A 73 50.74 -27.49 -23.99
N ARG A 74 50.27 -26.89 -25.09
CA ARG A 74 49.14 -25.98 -25.11
C ARG A 74 47.89 -26.77 -24.73
N THR A 75 47.53 -26.75 -23.45
CA THR A 75 46.19 -27.14 -23.02
C THR A 75 45.23 -26.10 -23.56
N THR A 76 44.59 -26.40 -24.68
CA THR A 76 43.46 -25.63 -25.20
C THR A 76 42.29 -25.86 -24.24
N THR A 77 42.14 -24.99 -23.24
CA THR A 77 40.88 -24.92 -22.48
C THR A 77 39.84 -24.36 -23.43
N THR A 78 39.15 -25.24 -24.16
CA THR A 78 37.86 -24.90 -24.73
C THR A 78 36.94 -24.54 -23.56
N THR A 79 36.70 -23.26 -23.36
CA THR A 79 35.54 -22.75 -22.62
C THR A 79 34.31 -23.15 -23.43
N THR A 80 33.93 -24.42 -23.35
CA THR A 80 32.69 -24.92 -23.94
C THR A 80 31.58 -24.39 -23.05
N THR A 81 30.94 -23.30 -23.49
CA THR A 81 29.68 -22.83 -22.93
C THR A 81 28.77 -24.04 -22.79
N PRO A 82 28.35 -24.41 -21.56
CA PRO A 82 27.52 -25.60 -21.36
C PRO A 82 26.26 -25.49 -22.23
N PRO A 83 25.82 -26.61 -22.84
CA PRO A 83 24.63 -26.60 -23.67
C PRO A 83 23.42 -26.11 -22.86
N PRO A 84 22.48 -25.38 -23.50
CA PRO A 84 21.25 -24.98 -22.83
C PRO A 84 20.49 -26.21 -22.34
N VAL A 85 19.92 -26.12 -21.14
CA VAL A 85 19.18 -27.22 -20.51
C VAL A 85 17.76 -26.76 -20.23
N GLN A 86 16.79 -27.66 -20.41
CA GLN A 86 15.39 -27.38 -20.11
C GLN A 86 15.00 -27.86 -18.71
N VAL A 87 13.95 -27.29 -18.14
CA VAL A 87 13.37 -27.78 -16.89
C VAL A 87 12.56 -29.03 -17.19
N ALA A 88 12.91 -30.14 -16.54
CA ALA A 88 12.10 -31.35 -16.55
C ALA A 88 10.88 -31.19 -15.64
N GLU A 89 11.09 -30.63 -14.45
CA GLU A 89 10.05 -30.50 -13.43
C GLU A 89 10.43 -29.42 -12.40
N VAL A 90 9.44 -28.68 -11.92
CA VAL A 90 9.59 -27.85 -10.71
C VAL A 90 9.19 -28.72 -9.53
N VAL A 91 10.18 -29.11 -8.70
CA VAL A 91 9.96 -30.03 -7.57
C VAL A 91 9.34 -29.26 -6.41
N ASP A 92 10.02 -28.18 -6.02
CA ASP A 92 9.61 -27.27 -4.95
C ASP A 92 9.91 -25.83 -5.39
N GLU A 93 9.42 -24.85 -4.64
CA GLU A 93 9.53 -23.40 -4.89
C GLU A 93 10.98 -22.89 -4.99
N ARG A 94 11.94 -23.71 -4.55
CA ARG A 94 13.37 -23.42 -4.63
C ARG A 94 14.17 -24.46 -5.41
N THR A 95 13.55 -25.56 -5.83
CA THR A 95 14.26 -26.70 -6.41
C THR A 95 13.66 -27.05 -7.76
N ILE A 96 14.46 -26.91 -8.81
CA ILE A 96 14.09 -27.34 -10.17
C ILE A 96 14.90 -28.57 -10.56
N THR A 97 14.25 -29.52 -11.23
CA THR A 97 14.93 -30.64 -11.89
C THR A 97 15.07 -30.29 -13.37
N LEU A 98 16.29 -30.45 -13.87
CA LEU A 98 16.64 -30.21 -15.26
C LEU A 98 16.47 -31.49 -16.08
N SER A 99 16.28 -31.36 -17.40
CA SER A 99 16.15 -32.48 -18.35
C SER A 99 17.34 -33.43 -18.36
N GLY A 100 18.52 -32.96 -17.93
CA GLY A 100 19.71 -33.79 -17.70
C GLY A 100 19.73 -34.55 -16.37
N GLY A 101 18.66 -34.53 -15.58
CA GLY A 101 18.55 -35.21 -14.27
C GLY A 101 19.16 -34.46 -13.08
N GLY A 102 19.82 -33.32 -13.32
CA GLY A 102 20.39 -32.48 -12.26
C GLY A 102 19.31 -31.68 -11.52
N ARG A 103 19.45 -31.55 -10.19
CA ARG A 103 18.63 -30.66 -9.36
C ARG A 103 19.40 -29.38 -9.05
N VAL A 104 18.76 -28.24 -9.22
CA VAL A 104 19.32 -26.93 -8.87
C VAL A 104 18.50 -26.29 -7.77
N LEU A 105 19.17 -25.95 -6.67
CA LEU A 105 18.60 -25.16 -5.59
C LEU A 105 18.84 -23.68 -5.87
N LEU A 106 17.78 -22.89 -5.91
CA LEU A 106 17.84 -21.44 -5.97
C LEU A 106 18.36 -20.91 -4.62
N THR A 107 19.66 -20.63 -4.58
CA THR A 107 20.35 -20.10 -3.41
C THR A 107 19.92 -18.66 -3.11
N GLY A 108 19.93 -18.26 -1.84
CA GLY A 108 19.59 -16.89 -1.44
C GLY A 108 18.09 -16.58 -1.36
N LEU A 109 17.21 -17.52 -1.68
CA LEU A 109 15.76 -17.40 -1.45
C LEU A 109 15.37 -17.90 -0.05
N ALA A 110 14.32 -17.34 0.53
CA ALA A 110 13.72 -17.82 1.78
C ALA A 110 12.86 -19.06 1.52
N GLN A 111 12.55 -19.82 2.57
CA GLN A 111 11.57 -20.91 2.47
C GLN A 111 10.18 -20.35 2.13
N PRO A 112 9.41 -21.07 1.31
CA PRO A 112 8.06 -20.69 0.93
C PRO A 112 7.09 -20.81 2.11
N GLY A 113 6.25 -19.79 2.28
CA GLY A 113 5.15 -19.81 3.24
C GLY A 113 3.88 -20.35 2.60
N GLU A 114 3.02 -20.97 3.40
CA GLU A 114 1.73 -21.54 2.97
C GLU A 114 0.86 -20.56 2.17
N CYS A 115 0.91 -19.27 2.50
CA CYS A 115 0.10 -18.25 1.86
C CYS A 115 0.46 -18.02 0.38
N TRP A 116 1.73 -18.18 0.02
CA TRP A 116 2.25 -17.72 -1.28
C TRP A 116 2.99 -18.81 -2.08
N SER A 117 3.22 -19.98 -1.49
CA SER A 117 3.85 -21.16 -2.11
C SER A 117 3.22 -21.54 -3.45
N ALA A 118 1.89 -21.71 -3.48
CA ALA A 118 1.18 -22.15 -4.68
C ALA A 118 1.36 -21.19 -5.87
N ALA A 119 1.23 -19.89 -5.61
CA ALA A 119 1.44 -18.85 -6.62
C ALA A 119 2.90 -18.82 -7.13
N ALA A 120 3.87 -19.05 -6.24
CA ALA A 120 5.27 -19.14 -6.61
C ALA A 120 5.56 -20.33 -7.55
N VAL A 121 4.96 -21.50 -7.28
CA VAL A 121 5.09 -22.68 -8.16
C VAL A 121 4.49 -22.41 -9.54
N ASP A 122 3.30 -21.84 -9.61
CA ASP A 122 2.63 -21.55 -10.87
C ASP A 122 3.39 -20.50 -11.69
N PHE A 123 3.95 -19.50 -11.01
CA PHE A 123 4.87 -18.56 -11.64
C PHE A 123 6.09 -19.25 -12.22
N LEU A 124 6.76 -20.13 -11.47
CA LEU A 124 7.94 -20.85 -11.97
C LEU A 124 7.59 -21.74 -13.16
N ARG A 125 6.47 -22.49 -13.10
CA ARG A 125 6.02 -23.31 -14.24
C ARG A 125 5.82 -22.45 -15.48
N THR A 126 5.16 -21.30 -15.34
CA THR A 126 4.90 -20.37 -16.45
C THR A 126 6.17 -19.71 -16.96
N ALA A 127 7.04 -19.28 -16.04
CA ALA A 127 8.29 -18.59 -16.36
C ALA A 127 9.29 -19.51 -17.06
N LEU A 128 9.21 -20.82 -16.86
CA LEU A 128 10.17 -21.80 -17.37
C LEU A 128 9.61 -22.65 -18.53
N ALA A 129 8.30 -22.65 -18.77
CA ALA A 129 7.67 -23.43 -19.83
C ALA A 129 8.28 -23.13 -21.21
N GLY A 130 8.87 -24.16 -21.82
CA GLY A 130 9.46 -24.10 -23.16
C GLY A 130 10.69 -23.20 -23.29
N LYS A 131 11.33 -22.79 -22.18
CA LYS A 131 12.52 -21.94 -22.20
C LYS A 131 13.80 -22.75 -22.03
N ASP A 132 14.83 -22.33 -22.76
CA ASP A 132 16.20 -22.82 -22.61
C ASP A 132 16.92 -22.06 -21.50
N LEU A 133 17.28 -22.76 -20.43
CA LEU A 133 17.99 -22.17 -19.30
C LEU A 133 19.49 -22.39 -19.42
N ARG A 134 20.25 -21.43 -18.88
CA ARG A 134 21.69 -21.56 -18.70
C ARG A 134 22.00 -21.66 -17.21
N VAL A 135 22.76 -22.67 -16.84
CA VAL A 135 23.22 -22.84 -15.45
C VAL A 135 24.68 -22.45 -15.36
N VAL A 136 25.00 -21.49 -14.50
CA VAL A 136 26.36 -21.01 -14.26
C VAL A 136 26.65 -21.09 -12.76
N GLY A 137 27.40 -22.11 -12.35
CA GLY A 137 27.58 -22.41 -10.93
C GLY A 137 26.25 -22.78 -10.28
N ALA A 138 25.81 -21.99 -9.28
CA ALA A 138 24.51 -22.15 -8.63
C ALA A 138 23.41 -21.25 -9.21
N THR A 139 23.74 -20.38 -10.17
CA THR A 139 22.80 -19.43 -10.76
C THR A 139 22.12 -20.02 -11.98
N VAL A 140 20.82 -19.80 -12.09
CA VAL A 140 20.00 -20.17 -13.25
C VAL A 140 19.64 -18.90 -14.00
N LEU A 141 20.10 -18.80 -15.24
CA LEU A 141 19.84 -17.66 -16.11
C LEU A 141 18.75 -18.03 -17.12
N LEU A 142 17.76 -17.14 -17.24
CA LEU A 142 16.76 -17.15 -18.31
C LEU A 142 17.41 -16.84 -19.68
N PRO A 143 16.70 -17.05 -20.80
CA PRO A 143 17.22 -16.77 -22.15
C PRO A 143 17.69 -15.32 -22.36
N ASP A 144 17.11 -14.36 -21.63
CA ASP A 144 17.46 -12.94 -21.63
C ASP A 144 18.69 -12.61 -20.76
N GLY A 145 19.27 -13.61 -20.08
CA GLY A 145 20.41 -13.46 -19.19
C GLY A 145 20.05 -13.01 -17.77
N VAL A 146 18.76 -12.90 -17.43
CA VAL A 146 18.32 -12.53 -16.09
C VAL A 146 18.41 -13.72 -15.14
N ASP A 147 18.88 -13.50 -13.91
CA ASP A 147 18.86 -14.51 -12.85
C ASP A 147 17.42 -14.84 -12.46
N LEU A 148 17.05 -16.12 -12.54
CA LEU A 148 15.72 -16.62 -12.21
C LEU A 148 15.28 -16.27 -10.78
N ALA A 149 16.20 -16.31 -9.81
CA ALA A 149 15.90 -15.94 -8.44
C ALA A 149 15.57 -14.44 -8.34
N VAL A 150 16.32 -13.58 -9.03
CA VAL A 150 16.05 -12.14 -9.09
C VAL A 150 14.73 -11.86 -9.81
N HIS A 151 14.46 -12.58 -10.90
CA HIS A 151 13.20 -12.46 -11.65
C HIS A 151 11.99 -12.83 -10.78
N ALA A 152 12.07 -13.94 -10.04
CA ALA A 152 11.01 -14.38 -9.14
C ALA A 152 10.77 -13.37 -7.99
N VAL A 153 11.84 -12.88 -7.36
CA VAL A 153 11.73 -11.89 -6.28
C VAL A 153 11.16 -10.56 -6.80
N SER A 154 11.59 -10.09 -7.97
CA SER A 154 11.10 -8.82 -8.56
C SER A 154 9.59 -8.86 -8.87
N ASN A 155 9.04 -10.04 -9.17
CA ASN A 155 7.61 -10.24 -9.38
C ASN A 155 6.83 -10.54 -8.09
N GLY A 156 7.49 -10.53 -6.92
CA GLY A 156 6.88 -10.86 -5.64
C GLY A 156 6.52 -12.34 -5.48
N MET A 157 7.14 -13.23 -6.26
CA MET A 157 6.88 -14.68 -6.25
C MET A 157 7.91 -15.46 -5.43
N ALA A 158 8.93 -14.77 -4.92
CA ALA A 158 9.88 -15.33 -3.98
C ALA A 158 10.32 -14.23 -3.00
N ARG A 159 10.83 -14.67 -1.84
CA ARG A 159 11.38 -13.80 -0.81
C ARG A 159 12.89 -13.97 -0.74
N ALA A 160 13.61 -12.87 -0.51
CA ALA A 160 15.03 -12.91 -0.21
C ALA A 160 15.26 -13.62 1.14
N GLY A 161 16.14 -14.63 1.15
CA GLY A 161 16.56 -15.36 2.35
C GLY A 161 17.63 -14.62 3.15
N GLN A 162 18.06 -15.21 4.27
CA GLN A 162 19.05 -14.59 5.17
C GLN A 162 20.42 -14.35 4.53
N ALA A 163 20.80 -15.17 3.54
CA ALA A 163 22.04 -15.04 2.77
C ALA A 163 21.80 -14.49 1.36
N ALA A 164 20.79 -13.62 1.19
CA ALA A 164 20.47 -13.03 -0.10
C ALA A 164 21.53 -12.05 -0.59
N SER A 165 21.77 -12.04 -1.90
CA SER A 165 22.62 -11.05 -2.55
C SER A 165 21.95 -9.66 -2.54
N ALA A 166 22.75 -8.60 -2.74
CA ALA A 166 22.22 -7.23 -2.84
C ALA A 166 21.17 -7.08 -3.95
N ALA A 167 21.33 -7.81 -5.06
CA ALA A 167 20.36 -7.83 -6.16
C ALA A 167 19.00 -8.40 -5.70
N LEU A 168 18.99 -9.47 -4.92
CA LEU A 168 17.76 -10.06 -4.38
C LEU A 168 17.10 -9.13 -3.36
N ILE A 169 17.88 -8.43 -2.53
CA ILE A 169 17.35 -7.46 -1.56
C ILE A 169 16.70 -6.29 -2.31
N SER A 170 17.37 -5.71 -3.30
CA SER A 170 16.83 -4.59 -4.10
C SER A 170 15.57 -4.99 -4.88
N ALA A 171 15.57 -6.17 -5.51
CA ALA A 171 14.39 -6.71 -6.19
C ALA A 171 13.22 -6.88 -5.22
N GLN A 172 13.48 -7.37 -4.01
CA GLN A 172 12.47 -7.57 -2.99
C GLN A 172 11.84 -6.24 -2.56
N ASP A 173 12.66 -5.22 -2.34
CA ASP A 173 12.17 -3.91 -1.90
C ASP A 173 11.34 -3.22 -2.99
N ALA A 174 11.71 -3.39 -4.27
CA ALA A 174 10.88 -2.95 -5.39
C ALA A 174 9.53 -3.69 -5.44
N ALA A 175 9.52 -5.01 -5.28
CA ALA A 175 8.30 -5.80 -5.28
C ALA A 175 7.38 -5.46 -4.09
N LYS A 176 7.95 -5.20 -2.91
CA LYS A 176 7.24 -4.68 -1.73
C LYS A 176 6.60 -3.33 -1.99
N ALA A 177 7.38 -2.38 -2.50
CA ALA A 177 6.91 -1.03 -2.78
C ALA A 177 5.77 -1.03 -3.81
N ALA A 178 5.80 -1.98 -4.75
CA ALA A 178 4.77 -2.16 -5.76
C ALA A 178 3.59 -3.06 -5.30
N GLY A 179 3.65 -3.67 -4.11
CA GLY A 179 2.61 -4.59 -3.62
C GLY A 179 2.41 -5.83 -4.49
N LEU A 180 3.46 -6.31 -5.15
CA LEU A 180 3.38 -7.43 -6.09
C LEU A 180 3.38 -8.78 -5.38
N GLY A 181 2.62 -9.73 -5.93
CA GLY A 181 2.59 -11.12 -5.48
C GLY A 181 2.38 -11.23 -3.97
N LEU A 182 3.32 -11.89 -3.28
CA LEU A 182 3.27 -12.14 -1.84
C LEU A 182 3.18 -10.86 -0.98
N TRP A 183 3.57 -9.69 -1.52
CA TRP A 183 3.54 -8.42 -0.81
C TRP A 183 2.17 -7.73 -0.85
N GLY A 184 1.27 -8.18 -1.72
CA GLY A 184 -0.13 -7.74 -1.76
C GLY A 184 -1.04 -8.59 -0.87
N ALA A 185 -2.32 -8.24 -0.81
CA ALA A 185 -3.32 -9.10 -0.18
C ALA A 185 -3.43 -10.45 -0.94
N PRO A 186 -3.70 -11.58 -0.25
CA PRO A 186 -4.02 -11.69 1.18
C PRO A 186 -2.81 -11.86 2.10
N CYS A 187 -1.61 -12.09 1.55
CA CYS A 187 -0.44 -12.46 2.33
C CYS A 187 0.24 -11.27 3.01
N ALA A 188 0.27 -10.10 2.37
CA ALA A 188 0.89 -8.88 2.87
C ALA A 188 2.33 -9.09 3.40
N GLY A 189 3.09 -9.99 2.76
CA GLY A 189 4.44 -10.36 3.16
C GLY A 189 4.56 -11.39 4.28
N ALA A 190 3.45 -11.96 4.74
CA ALA A 190 3.39 -13.03 5.73
C ALA A 190 3.37 -14.43 5.08
N ASP A 191 3.81 -15.42 5.83
CA ASP A 191 3.85 -16.82 5.39
C ASP A 191 2.50 -17.53 5.54
N THR A 192 1.58 -16.96 6.32
CA THR A 192 0.21 -17.43 6.52
C THR A 192 -0.77 -16.27 6.43
N VAL A 193 -2.00 -16.51 5.97
CA VAL A 193 -3.06 -15.50 6.00
C VAL A 193 -3.43 -15.22 7.46
N ALA A 194 -3.50 -13.94 7.84
CA ALA A 194 -3.97 -13.57 9.17
C ALA A 194 -5.42 -14.05 9.36
N PRO A 195 -5.75 -14.68 10.50
CA PRO A 195 -7.13 -15.05 10.79
C PRO A 195 -8.01 -13.79 10.79
N PRO A 196 -9.28 -13.90 10.36
CA PRO A 196 -10.20 -12.77 10.36
C PRO A 196 -10.30 -12.19 11.78
N PRO A 197 -10.42 -10.86 11.93
CA PRO A 197 -10.58 -10.25 13.24
C PRO A 197 -11.81 -10.83 13.94
N PRO A 198 -11.78 -11.03 15.27
CA PRO A 198 -12.94 -11.49 16.00
C PRO A 198 -14.11 -10.51 15.81
N PRO A 199 -15.37 -10.99 15.83
CA PRO A 199 -16.52 -10.12 15.74
C PRO A 199 -16.48 -9.06 16.86
N PRO A 200 -16.95 -7.82 16.60
CA PRO A 200 -16.98 -6.80 17.63
C PRO A 200 -17.81 -7.27 18.83
N PRO A 201 -17.44 -6.90 20.07
CA PRO A 201 -18.23 -7.24 21.24
C PRO A 201 -19.66 -6.66 21.08
N PRO A 202 -20.69 -7.35 21.58
CA PRO A 202 -22.05 -6.83 21.55
C PRO A 202 -22.10 -5.47 22.26
N PRO A 203 -22.91 -4.52 21.76
CA PRO A 203 -23.06 -3.22 22.39
C PRO A 203 -23.47 -3.38 23.85
N ALA A 204 -22.84 -2.63 24.74
CA ALA A 204 -23.17 -2.64 26.16
C ALA A 204 -24.67 -2.32 26.36
N PRO A 205 -25.36 -3.00 27.31
CA PRO A 205 -26.75 -2.68 27.61
C PRO A 205 -26.86 -1.20 28.00
N ALA A 206 -27.86 -0.52 27.44
CA ALA A 206 -28.13 0.88 27.76
C ALA A 206 -28.36 1.02 29.28
N PRO A 207 -27.88 2.10 29.93
CA PRO A 207 -28.15 2.34 31.34
C PRO A 207 -29.67 2.45 31.54
N THR A 208 -30.22 1.57 32.38
CA THR A 208 -31.59 1.71 32.87
C THR A 208 -31.64 2.92 33.78
N TYR A 209 -32.30 3.98 33.33
CA TYR A 209 -32.57 5.16 34.16
C TYR A 209 -33.75 4.85 35.09
N ASP A 210 -33.51 4.82 36.39
CA ASP A 210 -34.59 4.90 37.37
C ASP A 210 -35.13 6.34 37.36
N PRO A 211 -36.44 6.56 37.14
CA PRO A 211 -37.01 7.89 37.23
C PRO A 211 -36.85 8.41 38.66
N PRO A 212 -36.47 9.69 38.85
CA PRO A 212 -36.37 10.27 40.18
C PRO A 212 -37.73 10.20 40.90
N PRO A 213 -37.75 10.07 42.24
CA PRO A 213 -38.99 10.07 43.01
C PRO A 213 -39.82 11.32 42.69
N PRO A 214 -41.16 11.21 42.60
CA PRO A 214 -42.02 12.37 42.39
C PRO A 214 -41.79 13.39 43.51
N ALA A 215 -41.65 14.67 43.13
CA ALA A 215 -41.47 15.76 44.09
C ALA A 215 -42.66 15.82 45.07
N PRO A 216 -42.42 16.15 46.35
CA PRO A 216 -43.49 16.30 47.33
C PRO A 216 -44.47 17.39 46.91
N ARG A 217 -45.77 17.05 46.91
CA ARG A 217 -46.87 17.97 46.61
C ARG A 217 -47.00 18.99 47.76
N PRO A 218 -47.21 20.29 47.49
CA PRO A 218 -47.44 21.27 48.55
C PRO A 218 -48.64 20.87 49.42
N GLU A 219 -48.46 20.87 50.73
CA GLU A 219 -49.54 20.65 51.69
C GLU A 219 -50.57 21.78 51.55
N GLN A 220 -51.83 21.44 51.26
CA GLN A 220 -52.92 22.41 51.25
C GLN A 220 -53.21 22.83 52.70
N PRO A 221 -53.25 24.14 53.02
CA PRO A 221 -53.52 24.57 54.39
C PRO A 221 -54.92 24.12 54.82
N ALA A 222 -55.01 23.67 56.07
CA ALA A 222 -56.25 23.22 56.70
C ALA A 222 -57.38 24.25 56.55
N SER A 223 -58.60 23.75 56.35
CA SER A 223 -59.81 24.52 56.06
C SER A 223 -59.98 25.75 56.97
N ALA A 224 -59.75 26.95 56.44
CA ALA A 224 -60.19 28.18 57.08
C ALA A 224 -61.73 28.22 57.10
N TYR A 225 -62.35 28.81 58.14
CA TYR A 225 -63.80 29.04 58.19
C TYR A 225 -64.08 30.50 58.48
N TYR A 226 -64.86 31.16 57.62
CA TYR A 226 -65.26 32.55 57.79
C TYR A 226 -66.78 32.66 58.00
N ALA A 227 -67.16 33.31 59.11
CA ALA A 227 -68.55 33.49 59.49
C ALA A 227 -69.32 34.40 58.52
N ASN A 228 -68.67 35.39 57.92
CA ASN A 228 -69.23 36.34 56.96
C ASN A 228 -68.11 37.03 56.16
N CYS A 229 -68.47 37.82 55.14
CA CYS A 229 -67.51 38.54 54.32
C CYS A 229 -66.71 39.62 55.06
N ASP A 230 -67.21 40.15 56.17
CA ASP A 230 -66.46 41.10 56.98
C ASP A 230 -65.27 40.41 57.68
N ALA A 231 -65.46 39.17 58.16
CA ALA A 231 -64.38 38.36 58.69
C ALA A 231 -63.33 38.02 57.61
N VAL A 232 -63.76 37.79 56.36
CA VAL A 232 -62.85 37.54 55.22
C VAL A 232 -62.02 38.79 54.91
N ARG A 233 -62.66 39.96 54.83
CA ARG A 233 -61.97 41.24 54.57
C ARG A 233 -61.06 41.66 55.72
N ALA A 234 -61.49 41.49 56.97
CA ALA A 234 -60.67 41.76 58.15
C ALA A 234 -59.42 40.86 58.21
N ALA A 235 -59.53 39.62 57.72
CA ALA A 235 -58.40 38.70 57.57
C ALA A 235 -57.53 38.99 56.34
N GLY A 236 -57.90 39.97 55.50
CA GLY A 236 -57.18 40.28 54.26
C GLY A 236 -57.27 39.18 53.19
N ALA A 237 -58.25 38.28 53.29
CA ALA A 237 -58.40 37.11 52.42
C ALA A 237 -59.41 37.31 51.28
N ALA A 238 -60.02 38.49 51.17
CA ALA A 238 -60.99 38.81 50.11
C ALA A 238 -60.25 39.31 48.85
N PRO A 239 -60.71 38.95 47.63
CA PRO A 239 -61.82 38.03 47.33
C PRO A 239 -61.42 36.56 47.50
N LEU A 240 -62.37 35.70 47.91
CA LEU A 240 -62.16 34.26 48.06
C LEU A 240 -62.64 33.50 46.82
N TYR A 241 -61.78 32.69 46.23
CA TYR A 241 -62.12 31.92 45.03
C TYR A 241 -62.57 30.49 45.34
N ALA A 242 -63.45 29.93 44.52
CA ALA A 242 -63.86 28.53 44.62
C ALA A 242 -62.65 27.59 44.66
N GLY A 243 -62.63 26.69 45.65
CA GLY A 243 -61.51 25.78 45.90
C GLY A 243 -60.43 26.32 46.84
N GLN A 244 -60.48 27.60 47.21
CA GLN A 244 -59.62 28.12 48.27
C GLN A 244 -60.16 27.72 49.66
N PRO A 245 -59.26 27.49 50.64
CA PRO A 245 -59.65 27.30 52.03
C PRO A 245 -60.51 28.47 52.53
N GLY A 246 -61.68 28.16 53.09
CA GLY A 246 -62.62 29.17 53.58
C GLY A 246 -63.65 29.67 52.57
N TYR A 247 -63.54 29.31 51.29
CA TYR A 247 -64.65 29.52 50.35
C TYR A 247 -65.86 28.65 50.75
N ARG A 248 -67.05 29.25 50.73
CA ARG A 248 -68.32 28.55 50.81
C ARG A 248 -69.37 29.29 49.98
N ALA A 249 -70.27 28.54 49.36
CA ALA A 249 -71.37 29.08 48.53
C ALA A 249 -72.33 30.03 49.26
N ALA A 250 -72.23 30.14 50.58
CA ALA A 250 -73.01 31.08 51.39
C ALA A 250 -72.31 32.44 51.60
N LEU A 251 -71.03 32.57 51.24
CA LEU A 251 -70.29 33.84 51.17
C LEU A 251 -70.32 34.44 49.76
N ASP A 252 -70.64 33.61 48.77
CA ASP A 252 -70.80 33.96 47.37
C ASP A 252 -72.28 34.23 47.08
N ARG A 253 -72.63 35.52 46.95
CA ARG A 253 -74.03 35.95 46.89
C ARG A 253 -74.66 35.65 45.53
N ASP A 254 -73.88 35.78 44.47
CA ASP A 254 -74.34 35.61 43.08
C ASP A 254 -73.93 34.24 42.47
N LYS A 255 -73.07 33.49 43.17
CA LYS A 255 -72.64 32.12 42.87
C LYS A 255 -71.77 32.03 41.62
N ASP A 256 -70.97 33.05 41.36
CA ASP A 256 -70.06 33.10 40.22
C ASP A 256 -68.71 32.39 40.49
N GLY A 257 -68.46 31.98 41.73
CA GLY A 257 -67.21 31.35 42.18
C GLY A 257 -66.25 32.31 42.87
N VAL A 258 -66.63 33.57 43.10
CA VAL A 258 -65.86 34.62 43.78
C VAL A 258 -66.67 35.14 44.96
N ALA A 259 -66.33 34.69 46.17
CA ALA A 259 -66.98 35.17 47.38
C ALA A 259 -66.38 36.50 47.88
N CYS A 260 -67.25 37.35 48.44
CA CYS A 260 -66.88 38.57 49.18
C CYS A 260 -66.17 39.65 48.37
N GLU A 261 -66.56 39.80 47.09
CA GLU A 261 -66.32 40.97 46.25
C GLU A 261 -66.76 42.31 46.88
#